data_AF-A0A2S8Z7B2-F1
#
_entry.id   AF-A0A2S8Z7B2-F1
#
_cell.length_a   1.000
_cell.length_b   1.000
_cell.length_c   1.000
_cell.angle_alpha   90.00
_cell.angle_beta   90.00
_cell.angle_gamma   90.00
#
_symmetry.space_group_name_H-M   'P 1'
#
loop_
_entity.id
_entity.type
_entity.pdbx_description
1 polymer ?
#
loop_
_entity_poly.entity_id
_entity_poly.type
_entity_poly.pdbx_seq_one_letter_code
_entity_poly.pdbx_strand_id
1 'polypeptide(L)'
;MSTEADTGLVSLVYTSTASQPFRETALEQLLAVCRRLNDARGITGMLLHRDGRFIQVLEGHPDTVADLVDVIRDDSRHHDLRVLMEESIAERRFPDWTMGYRVFHRGERRPAGYRDSFADLDSGADGDTIVRALTELTLWFRVRAGHRSVAAGTAASPGRFGEATA
;
A
#
# COMPACT_ATOMS: atom_id res chain seq x y z
N MET A 1 13.14 -20.54 -29.26
CA MET A 1 13.33 -19.15 -28.81
C MET A 1 13.03 -19.16 -27.33
N SER A 2 14.06 -19.06 -26.49
CA SER A 2 13.87 -19.05 -25.05
C SER A 2 13.47 -17.63 -24.66
N THR A 3 12.33 -17.48 -23.99
CA THR A 3 11.94 -16.22 -23.36
C THR A 3 13.03 -15.85 -22.35
N GLU A 4 13.66 -14.70 -22.52
CA GLU A 4 14.34 -14.05 -21.39
C GLU A 4 13.24 -13.76 -20.36
N ALA A 5 13.22 -14.52 -19.28
CA ALA A 5 12.35 -14.21 -18.15
C ALA A 5 12.79 -12.83 -17.64
N ASP A 6 11.91 -11.84 -17.78
CA ASP A 6 12.23 -10.48 -17.41
C ASP A 6 12.38 -10.38 -15.90
N THR A 7 13.63 -10.53 -15.43
CA THR A 7 14.06 -10.23 -14.05
C THR A 7 13.92 -8.75 -13.67
N GLY A 8 13.27 -7.94 -14.51
CA GLY A 8 12.79 -6.63 -14.19
C GLY A 8 11.88 -6.61 -12.97
N LEU A 9 11.79 -5.42 -12.39
CA LEU A 9 10.86 -5.07 -11.33
C LEU A 9 9.86 -4.08 -11.94
N VAL A 10 8.57 -4.24 -11.66
CA VAL A 10 7.53 -3.31 -12.11
C VAL A 10 6.86 -2.61 -10.94
N SER A 11 6.34 -1.42 -11.21
CA SER A 11 5.46 -0.65 -10.33
C SER A 11 4.13 -0.43 -11.03
N LEU A 12 3.08 -1.09 -10.53
CA LEU A 12 1.70 -0.89 -11.00
C LEU A 12 0.94 -0.04 -9.99
N VAL A 13 0.21 0.96 -10.49
CA VAL A 13 -0.63 1.84 -9.70
C VAL A 13 -2.06 1.80 -10.22
N TYR A 14 -3.02 1.53 -9.34
CA TYR A 14 -4.44 1.49 -9.69
C TYR A 14 -5.30 2.30 -8.71
N THR A 15 -6.47 2.75 -9.18
CA THR A 15 -7.56 3.29 -8.34
C THR A 15 -8.81 2.41 -8.45
N SER A 16 -9.65 2.38 -7.42
CA SER A 16 -10.94 1.69 -7.42
C SER A 16 -11.91 2.26 -6.39
N THR A 17 -13.20 1.95 -6.52
CA THR A 17 -14.26 2.40 -5.62
C THR A 17 -14.64 1.29 -4.64
N ALA A 18 -14.68 1.58 -3.34
CA ALA A 18 -15.13 0.64 -2.32
C ALA A 18 -16.62 0.29 -2.48
N SER A 19 -16.96 -1.00 -2.46
CA SER A 19 -18.34 -1.48 -2.66
C SER A 19 -19.25 -1.20 -1.46
N GLN A 20 -18.67 -0.93 -0.29
CA GLN A 20 -19.37 -0.54 0.93
C GLN A 20 -18.51 0.46 1.74
N PRO A 21 -19.11 1.27 2.65
CA PRO A 21 -18.35 2.12 3.55
C PRO A 21 -17.39 1.31 4.43
N PHE A 22 -16.09 1.37 4.13
CA PHE A 22 -15.07 0.71 4.93
C PHE A 22 -14.95 1.38 6.30
N ARG A 23 -15.34 0.66 7.34
CA ARG A 23 -14.99 0.99 8.73
C ARG A 23 -13.50 0.72 8.94
N GLU A 24 -12.85 1.52 9.77
CA GLU A 24 -11.40 1.45 10.04
C GLU A 24 -10.95 0.02 10.41
N THR A 25 -11.72 -0.69 11.23
CA THR A 25 -11.44 -2.08 11.64
C THR A 25 -11.46 -3.09 10.50
N ALA A 26 -12.33 -2.92 9.50
CA ALA A 26 -12.36 -3.79 8.32
C ALA A 26 -11.14 -3.53 7.40
N LEU A 27 -10.65 -2.29 7.42
CA LEU A 27 -9.48 -1.86 6.66
C LEU A 27 -8.18 -2.36 7.31
N GLU A 28 -8.07 -2.31 8.63
CA GLU A 28 -6.98 -2.95 9.39
C GLU A 28 -6.90 -4.45 9.13
N GLN A 29 -8.05 -5.15 9.07
CA GLN A 29 -8.12 -6.57 8.73
C GLN A 29 -7.67 -6.84 7.28
N LEU A 30 -8.13 -6.05 6.32
CA LEU A 30 -7.65 -6.11 4.93
C LEU A 30 -6.13 -5.96 4.87
N LEU A 31 -5.56 -4.98 5.59
CA LEU A 31 -4.12 -4.71 5.60
C LEU A 31 -3.30 -5.81 6.25
N ALA A 32 -3.79 -6.45 7.32
CA ALA A 32 -3.13 -7.61 7.91
C ALA A 32 -3.02 -8.77 6.91
N VAL A 33 -4.08 -8.99 6.11
CA VAL A 33 -4.09 -9.98 5.03
C VAL A 33 -3.16 -9.57 3.90
N CYS A 34 -3.26 -8.34 3.38
CA CYS A 34 -2.39 -7.83 2.31
C CYS A 34 -0.91 -7.92 2.68
N ARG A 35 -0.52 -7.47 3.89
CA ARG A 35 0.88 -7.58 4.35
C ARG A 35 1.38 -9.01 4.29
N ARG A 36 0.67 -9.96 4.90
CA ARG A 36 1.06 -11.38 4.92
C ARG A 36 1.14 -11.99 3.51
N LEU A 37 0.18 -11.67 2.64
CA LEU A 37 0.11 -12.22 1.28
C LEU A 37 1.17 -11.62 0.35
N ASN A 38 1.52 -10.35 0.55
CA ASN A 38 2.53 -9.65 -0.22
C ASN A 38 3.94 -10.06 0.22
N ASP A 39 4.18 -10.26 1.53
CA ASP A 39 5.48 -10.71 2.06
C ASP A 39 5.88 -12.05 1.43
N ALA A 40 4.94 -13.00 1.45
CA ALA A 40 5.11 -14.34 0.86
C ALA A 40 5.29 -14.33 -0.67
N ARG A 41 5.03 -13.20 -1.34
CA ARG A 41 5.19 -13.00 -2.80
C ARG A 41 6.34 -12.06 -3.15
N GLY A 42 7.04 -11.48 -2.17
CA GLY A 42 8.04 -10.44 -2.43
C GLY A 42 7.44 -9.17 -3.07
N ILE A 43 6.19 -8.82 -2.73
CA ILE A 43 5.52 -7.61 -3.21
C ILE A 43 5.66 -6.52 -2.15
N THR A 44 6.00 -5.30 -2.58
CA THR A 44 6.03 -4.10 -1.72
C THR A 44 5.06 -3.04 -2.25
N GLY A 45 4.84 -1.98 -1.48
CA GLY A 45 4.07 -0.82 -1.93
C GLY A 45 3.17 -0.23 -0.85
N MET A 46 2.06 0.34 -1.27
CA MET A 46 1.23 1.20 -0.42
C MET A 46 -0.23 1.20 -0.86
N LEU A 47 -1.14 1.12 0.11
CA LEU A 47 -2.58 1.30 -0.05
C LEU A 47 -3.00 2.64 0.59
N LEU A 48 -3.75 3.44 -0.14
CA LEU A 48 -4.38 4.67 0.34
C LEU A 48 -5.90 4.50 0.28
N HIS A 49 -6.61 4.99 1.28
CA HIS A 49 -8.07 5.04 1.25
C HIS A 49 -8.58 6.40 1.72
N ARG A 50 -9.50 6.98 0.93
CA ARG A 50 -10.18 8.24 1.24
C ARG A 50 -11.56 8.28 0.58
N ASP A 51 -12.57 8.69 1.34
CA ASP A 51 -13.93 8.95 0.82
C ASP A 51 -14.52 7.81 -0.06
N GLY A 52 -14.22 6.55 0.28
CA GLY A 52 -14.67 5.37 -0.47
C GLY A 52 -13.85 5.05 -1.73
N ARG A 53 -12.69 5.67 -1.92
CA ARG A 53 -11.76 5.41 -3.03
C ARG A 53 -10.49 4.78 -2.49
N PHE A 54 -10.06 3.70 -3.13
CA PHE A 54 -8.76 3.06 -2.90
C PHE A 54 -7.79 3.45 -3.99
N ILE A 55 -6.54 3.72 -3.63
CA ILE A 55 -5.42 3.85 -4.56
C ILE A 55 -4.30 2.96 -4.04
N GLN A 56 -3.82 2.01 -4.85
CA GLN A 56 -2.74 1.11 -4.45
C GLN A 56 -1.57 1.16 -5.42
N VAL A 57 -0.37 1.13 -4.86
CA VAL A 57 0.90 0.90 -5.53
C VAL A 57 1.35 -0.51 -5.20
N LEU A 58 1.71 -1.30 -6.22
CA LEU A 58 2.23 -2.65 -6.11
C LEU A 58 3.56 -2.74 -6.85
N GLU A 59 4.62 -3.15 -6.15
CA GLU A 59 5.97 -3.30 -6.69
C GLU A 59 6.44 -4.75 -6.57
N GLY A 60 6.91 -5.34 -7.66
CA GLY A 60 7.31 -6.76 -7.66
C GLY A 60 7.74 -7.26 -9.05
N HIS A 61 7.93 -8.58 -9.17
CA HIS A 61 8.17 -9.23 -10.46
C HIS A 61 6.91 -9.10 -11.35
N PRO A 62 7.04 -8.85 -12.67
CA PRO A 62 5.91 -8.67 -13.60
C PRO A 62 4.76 -9.66 -13.38
N ASP A 63 5.04 -10.97 -13.56
CA ASP A 63 4.05 -12.03 -13.41
C ASP A 63 3.36 -12.02 -12.03
N THR A 64 4.13 -11.77 -10.96
CA THR A 64 3.64 -11.79 -9.58
C THR A 64 2.77 -10.58 -9.25
N VAL A 65 3.01 -9.43 -9.90
CA VAL A 65 2.14 -8.25 -9.81
C VAL A 65 0.88 -8.45 -10.65
N ALA A 66 1.00 -9.00 -11.86
CA ALA A 66 -0.14 -9.32 -12.73
C ALA A 66 -1.11 -10.31 -12.05
N ASP A 67 -0.61 -11.45 -11.57
CA ASP A 67 -1.39 -12.45 -10.82
C ASP A 67 -2.12 -11.83 -9.61
N LEU A 68 -1.46 -10.93 -8.88
CA LEU A 68 -2.09 -10.26 -7.74
C LEU A 68 -3.18 -9.27 -8.21
N VAL A 69 -2.96 -8.53 -9.28
CA VAL A 69 -3.92 -7.56 -9.82
C VAL A 69 -5.19 -8.25 -10.32
N ASP A 70 -5.09 -9.44 -10.91
CA ASP A 70 -6.26 -10.22 -11.31
C ASP A 70 -7.05 -10.74 -10.09
N VAL A 71 -6.36 -11.25 -9.05
CA VAL A 71 -7.01 -11.62 -7.78
C VAL A 71 -7.68 -10.42 -7.11
N ILE A 72 -7.08 -9.23 -7.19
CA ILE A 72 -7.66 -7.98 -6.71
C ILE A 72 -8.86 -7.56 -7.57
N ARG A 73 -8.79 -7.69 -8.89
CA ARG A 73 -9.87 -7.29 -9.82
C ARG A 73 -11.20 -8.00 -9.53
N ASP A 74 -11.14 -9.25 -9.10
CA ASP A 74 -12.31 -10.07 -8.75
C ASP A 74 -12.77 -9.90 -7.27
N ASP A 75 -12.13 -9.03 -6.49
CA ASP A 75 -12.45 -8.84 -5.07
C ASP A 75 -13.72 -8.01 -4.85
N SER A 76 -14.80 -8.68 -4.44
CA SER A 76 -16.11 -8.09 -4.13
C SER A 76 -16.12 -6.86 -3.20
N ARG A 77 -15.05 -6.59 -2.45
CA ARG A 77 -14.93 -5.43 -1.54
C ARG A 77 -14.80 -4.10 -2.29
N HIS A 78 -14.47 -4.12 -3.57
CA HIS A 78 -14.38 -2.93 -4.43
C HIS A 78 -14.85 -3.21 -5.86
N HIS A 79 -14.92 -2.16 -6.68
CA HIS A 79 -15.33 -2.16 -8.08
C HIS A 79 -14.64 -1.00 -8.82
N ASP A 80 -14.85 -0.87 -10.14
CA ASP A 80 -14.26 0.17 -10.99
C ASP A 80 -12.71 0.25 -10.90
N LEU A 81 -12.04 -0.91 -10.85
CA LEU A 81 -10.58 -0.98 -10.88
C LEU A 81 -10.05 -0.42 -12.21
N ARG A 82 -9.33 0.70 -12.12
CA ARG A 82 -8.63 1.34 -13.24
C ARG A 82 -7.13 1.38 -12.93
N VAL A 83 -6.33 0.73 -13.76
CA VAL A 83 -4.87 0.92 -13.75
C VAL A 83 -4.59 2.33 -14.25
N LEU A 84 -3.85 3.08 -13.45
CA LEU A 84 -3.46 4.47 -13.71
C LEU A 84 -2.09 4.52 -14.41
N MET A 85 -1.19 3.62 -14.02
CA MET A 85 0.17 3.54 -14.54
C MET A 85 0.74 2.14 -14.28
N GLU A 86 1.54 1.66 -15.22
CA GLU A 86 2.38 0.47 -15.08
C GLU A 86 3.73 0.79 -15.74
N GLU A 87 4.82 0.59 -15.02
CA GLU A 87 6.18 0.92 -15.49
C GLU A 87 7.21 -0.07 -14.94
N SER A 88 8.27 -0.32 -15.72
CA SER A 88 9.48 -0.98 -15.24
C SER A 88 10.30 -0.02 -14.38
N ILE A 89 10.72 -0.46 -13.20
CA ILE A 89 11.50 0.30 -12.22
C ILE A 89 12.84 -0.39 -11.93
N ALA A 90 13.91 0.38 -11.77
CA ALA A 90 15.23 -0.15 -11.41
C ALA A 90 15.35 -0.53 -9.92
N GLU A 91 14.60 0.14 -9.05
CA GLU A 91 14.57 -0.09 -7.60
C GLU A 91 13.16 0.13 -7.03
N ARG A 92 12.84 -0.58 -5.95
CA ARG A 92 11.59 -0.41 -5.20
C ARG A 92 11.55 0.99 -4.58
N ARG A 93 10.47 1.74 -4.76
CA ARG A 93 10.26 3.03 -4.09
C ARG A 93 9.89 2.82 -2.62
N PHE A 94 9.30 1.67 -2.31
CA PHE A 94 8.79 1.27 -0.99
C PHE A 94 9.47 0.00 -0.42
N PRO A 95 10.83 -0.08 -0.36
CA PRO A 95 11.54 -1.34 -0.09
C PRO A 95 11.25 -1.95 1.28
N ASP A 96 11.12 -1.15 2.34
CA ASP A 96 10.85 -1.64 3.71
C ASP A 96 9.35 -1.87 3.99
N TRP A 97 8.49 -1.75 2.97
CA TRP A 97 7.04 -1.57 3.12
C TRP A 97 6.27 -2.63 2.33
N THR A 98 6.09 -3.81 2.92
CA THR A 98 5.28 -4.90 2.34
C THR A 98 3.85 -4.47 2.02
N MET A 99 3.25 -3.59 2.85
CA MET A 99 2.10 -2.76 2.48
C MET A 99 1.95 -1.58 3.45
N GLY A 100 2.31 -0.38 2.97
CA GLY A 100 2.01 0.90 3.60
C GLY A 100 0.51 1.18 3.66
N TYR A 101 0.06 1.94 4.66
CA TYR A 101 -1.32 2.36 4.71
C TYR A 101 -1.55 3.74 5.33
N ARG A 102 -2.50 4.49 4.75
CA ARG A 102 -3.12 5.66 5.37
C ARG A 102 -4.61 5.80 5.05
N VAL A 103 -5.39 6.04 6.10
CA VAL A 103 -6.64 6.82 5.99
C VAL A 103 -6.22 8.28 5.76
N PHE A 104 -6.95 8.99 4.90
CA PHE A 104 -6.97 10.46 4.93
C PHE A 104 -8.34 10.92 5.43
N HIS A 105 -8.38 11.62 6.55
CA HIS A 105 -9.63 12.21 7.05
C HIS A 105 -9.87 13.61 6.44
N ARG A 106 -11.14 13.91 6.13
CA ARG A 106 -11.55 15.23 5.66
C ARG A 106 -11.24 16.29 6.72
N GLY A 107 -10.34 17.21 6.39
CA GLY A 107 -9.90 18.28 7.31
C GLY A 107 -8.52 18.06 7.95
N GLU A 108 -7.79 17.00 7.61
CA GLU A 108 -6.37 16.88 7.98
C GLU A 108 -5.58 18.13 7.55
N ARG A 109 -4.80 18.71 8.48
CA ARG A 109 -4.07 19.97 8.27
C ARG A 109 -2.90 19.76 7.31
N ARG A 110 -3.15 20.01 6.02
CA ARG A 110 -2.15 19.99 4.94
C ARG A 110 -1.12 21.09 5.16
N PRO A 111 0.17 20.88 4.82
CA PRO A 111 1.13 21.97 4.70
C PRO A 111 0.65 22.99 3.67
N ALA A 112 0.87 24.28 3.91
CA ALA A 112 0.55 25.31 2.93
C ALA A 112 1.37 25.07 1.64
N GLY A 113 0.70 25.09 0.49
CA GLY A 113 1.31 24.77 -0.81
C GLY A 113 1.30 23.29 -1.20
N TYR A 114 0.91 22.36 -0.32
CA TYR A 114 0.78 20.95 -0.66
C TYR A 114 -0.48 20.71 -1.51
N ARG A 115 -0.30 20.39 -2.79
CA ARG A 115 -1.39 19.90 -3.67
C ARG A 115 -1.91 18.57 -3.14
N ASP A 116 -3.12 18.22 -3.56
CA ASP A 116 -3.76 16.99 -3.10
C ASP A 116 -3.29 15.82 -3.96
N SER A 117 -2.10 15.28 -3.67
CA SER A 117 -1.50 14.18 -4.44
C SER A 117 -2.42 12.94 -4.54
N PHE A 118 -3.34 12.75 -3.60
CA PHE A 118 -4.40 11.72 -3.72
C PHE A 118 -5.44 12.10 -4.78
N ALA A 119 -5.89 13.35 -4.85
CA ALA A 119 -6.83 13.79 -5.89
C ALA A 119 -6.18 13.81 -7.27
N ASP A 120 -4.90 14.20 -7.35
CA ASP A 120 -4.10 14.12 -8.57
C ASP A 120 -4.07 12.66 -9.08
N LEU A 121 -3.78 11.68 -8.21
CA LEU A 121 -3.85 10.24 -8.55
C LEU A 121 -5.27 9.76 -8.90
N ASP A 122 -6.28 10.09 -8.09
CA ASP A 122 -7.66 9.62 -8.30
C ASP A 122 -8.28 10.14 -9.60
N SER A 123 -7.88 11.34 -10.02
CA SER A 123 -8.27 11.93 -11.30
C SER A 123 -7.73 11.17 -12.50
N GLY A 124 -6.54 10.55 -12.37
CA GLY A 124 -5.84 9.86 -13.45
C GLY A 124 -5.55 10.73 -14.67
N ALA A 125 -5.28 12.04 -14.45
CA ALA A 125 -5.23 13.04 -15.51
C ALA A 125 -4.16 12.75 -16.60
N ASP A 126 -2.93 12.47 -16.19
CA ASP A 126 -1.81 12.12 -17.05
C ASP A 126 -0.69 11.42 -16.26
N GLY A 127 0.23 10.74 -16.97
CA GLY A 127 1.34 9.99 -16.38
C GLY A 127 2.30 10.84 -15.56
N ASP A 128 2.66 12.03 -16.04
CA ASP A 128 3.58 12.94 -15.34
C ASP A 128 3.00 13.39 -13.99
N THR A 129 1.69 13.66 -13.94
CA THR A 129 0.94 13.99 -12.72
C THR A 129 0.91 12.82 -11.74
N ILE A 130 0.72 11.60 -12.24
CA ILE A 130 0.79 10.37 -11.42
C ILE A 130 2.19 10.17 -10.84
N VAL A 131 3.24 10.21 -11.66
CA VAL A 131 4.65 10.07 -11.24
C VAL A 131 5.03 11.16 -10.23
N ARG A 132 4.64 12.41 -10.46
CA ARG A 132 4.84 13.53 -9.52
C ARG A 132 4.13 13.25 -8.19
N ALA A 133 2.86 12.86 -8.22
CA ALA A 133 2.09 12.58 -7.00
C ALA A 133 2.66 11.40 -6.20
N LEU A 134 3.13 10.34 -6.87
CA LEU A 134 3.84 9.22 -6.23
C LEU A 134 5.17 9.66 -5.62
N THR A 135 5.91 10.54 -6.30
CA THR A 135 7.17 11.09 -5.79
C THR A 135 6.93 11.96 -4.55
N GLU A 136 5.94 12.86 -4.60
CA GLU A 136 5.49 13.69 -3.47
C GLU A 136 5.06 12.85 -2.26
N LEU A 137 4.30 11.77 -2.50
CA LEU A 137 3.89 10.83 -1.46
C LEU A 137 5.11 10.08 -0.90
N THR A 138 5.97 9.51 -1.74
CA THR A 138 7.17 8.76 -1.31
C THR A 138 8.09 9.63 -0.44
N LEU A 139 8.32 10.88 -0.84
CA LEU A 139 9.08 11.86 -0.06
C LEU A 139 8.38 12.20 1.26
N TRP A 140 7.06 12.45 1.24
CA TRP A 140 6.26 12.72 2.43
C TRP A 140 6.30 11.56 3.44
N PHE A 141 6.21 10.32 2.95
CA PHE A 141 6.32 9.10 3.76
C PHE A 141 7.72 8.93 4.32
N ARG A 142 8.79 9.07 3.51
CA ARG A 142 10.18 9.01 3.99
C ARG A 142 10.45 10.06 5.09
N VAL A 143 9.94 11.29 4.94
CA VAL A 143 10.15 12.38 5.91
C VAL A 143 9.32 12.22 7.20
N ARG A 144 8.12 11.61 7.15
CA ARG A 144 7.21 11.52 8.32
C ARG A 144 7.11 10.15 8.97
N ALA A 145 7.41 9.05 8.26
CA ALA A 145 7.41 7.71 8.84
C ALA A 145 8.56 7.48 9.81
N GLY A 146 9.64 8.27 9.73
CA GLY A 146 10.71 8.35 10.73
C GLY A 146 10.26 8.81 12.13
N HIS A 147 8.96 8.94 12.39
CA HIS A 147 8.41 9.26 13.71
C HIS A 147 7.20 8.43 14.16
N ARG A 148 6.87 7.31 13.50
CA ARG A 148 5.81 6.43 14.02
C ARG A 148 5.88 4.96 13.57
N SER A 149 6.92 4.25 14.00
CA SER A 149 6.95 2.78 14.02
C SER A 149 7.19 2.23 15.44
N VAL A 150 6.17 2.29 16.29
CA VAL A 150 5.97 1.39 17.45
C VAL A 150 4.47 1.23 17.69
N ALA A 151 3.86 0.17 17.15
CA ALA A 151 2.55 -0.35 17.57
C ALA A 151 2.26 -1.74 16.95
N ALA A 152 3.20 -2.68 17.09
CA ALA A 152 2.96 -4.08 16.73
C ALA A 152 3.75 -5.01 17.66
N GLY A 153 3.08 -5.49 18.71
CA GLY A 153 3.43 -6.72 19.44
C GLY A 153 4.70 -6.73 20.30
N THR A 154 4.51 -6.56 21.61
CA THR A 154 5.22 -7.40 22.60
C THR A 154 4.22 -7.97 23.59
N ALA A 155 3.41 -8.91 23.14
CA ALA A 155 2.74 -9.84 24.03
C ALA A 155 3.74 -10.94 24.41
N ALA A 156 4.40 -10.78 25.56
CA ALA A 156 5.30 -11.77 26.12
C ALA A 156 5.03 -11.94 27.62
N SER A 157 4.17 -12.92 27.95
CA SER A 157 4.11 -13.51 29.29
C SER A 157 4.59 -14.96 29.20
N PRO A 158 5.79 -15.28 29.72
CA PRO A 158 6.13 -16.62 30.17
C PRO A 158 5.80 -16.77 31.67
N GLY A 159 5.36 -17.96 32.09
CA GLY A 159 4.80 -18.18 33.42
C GLY A 159 5.79 -18.62 34.50
N ARG A 160 5.44 -18.26 35.74
CA ARG A 160 5.42 -19.08 36.98
C ARG A 160 6.53 -20.12 37.24
N PHE A 161 7.35 -19.81 38.25
CA PHE A 161 8.02 -20.67 39.25
C PHE A 161 8.08 -19.81 40.55
N GLY A 162 8.28 -20.28 41.80
CA GLY A 162 8.30 -21.65 42.31
C GLY A 162 9.07 -21.78 43.65
N GLU A 163 8.49 -21.77 44.86
CA GLU A 163 7.17 -21.28 45.33
C GLU A 163 7.14 -20.99 46.89
N ALA A 164 8.22 -21.15 47.71
CA ALA A 164 8.11 -21.21 49.20
C ALA A 164 9.38 -20.98 50.09
N THR A 165 9.15 -20.53 51.35
CA THR A 165 10.03 -20.51 52.56
C THR A 165 11.35 -19.69 52.53
N ALA A 166 11.78 -19.03 53.61
CA ALA A 166 11.42 -19.15 55.04
C ALA A 166 11.26 -17.78 55.73
#